data_AF-A0A804Q4U9-F1
#
_entry.id   AF-A0A804Q4U9-F1
#
_cell.length_a   1.000
_cell.length_b   1.000
_cell.length_c   1.000
_cell.angle_alpha   90.00
_cell.angle_beta   90.00
_cell.angle_gamma   90.00
#
_symmetry.space_group_name_H-M   'P 1'
#
loop_
_entity.id
_entity.type
_entity.pdbx_description
1 polymer ?
#
loop_
_entity_poly.entity_id
_entity_poly.type
_entity_poly.pdbx_seq_one_letter_code
_entity_poly.pdbx_strand_id
1 'polypeptide(L)'
;MTRRRAIEQIVDTSSDILNLISESKVNGSTGVEDFTSWLHTERGIITQLQVLFVLSVLLYAVQVVLGWWRRCSTNAYLKHSLWMAYIINTPLVIYILGLARSSPSSVASQLLQACAFPFVMALGSTNAMTAYSVDDNKQYMRHFIQQLLRVLSLFAMWRANETVLRSSSFLVPLLYLFLTALLLSVNGGRIFASMTASSFLDKQSRYVQLHMKSEHTNSTEYNPVTLHGYKYPFYEDDYDHQDTIITLDMVWCSNEGPLGTSDDGQHLKETCLSFSLFRLLRRRFFGLACPEAKSRKSRLLVLDGLLRAEENYEAAYRVIEAELAFAHDHFFTSCGSFNTKLGNVIILLSIAKLVIYPITILSSIKDFIHNKNKSSSSNLTGTVIGGGFDPVVTALVVMVVLMALEVLQLYLYLSSDWAKAGTTTKKKKMVRLPTVPLPQRYHVTAHI
;
A
#
# COMPACT_ATOMS: atom_id res chain seq x y z
N MET A 1 -47.35 -9.36 66.08
CA MET A 1 -47.63 -9.93 64.74
C MET A 1 -47.04 -9.14 63.58
N THR A 2 -46.85 -7.82 63.69
CA THR A 2 -46.47 -6.93 62.56
C THR A 2 -45.00 -7.06 62.12
N ARG A 3 -44.06 -7.31 63.04
CA ARG A 3 -42.62 -7.41 62.72
C ARG A 3 -42.24 -8.73 62.04
N ARG A 4 -42.97 -9.81 62.30
CA ARG A 4 -42.71 -11.14 61.70
C ARG A 4 -43.10 -11.17 60.21
N ARG A 5 -44.26 -10.58 59.88
CA ARG A 5 -44.72 -10.43 58.48
C ARG A 5 -43.78 -9.55 57.66
N ALA A 6 -43.24 -8.47 58.23
CA ALA A 6 -42.29 -7.62 57.51
C ALA A 6 -40.97 -8.35 57.19
N ILE A 7 -40.51 -9.24 58.08
CA ILE A 7 -39.30 -10.05 57.84
C ILE A 7 -39.57 -11.14 56.81
N GLU A 8 -40.72 -11.82 56.89
CA GLU A 8 -41.15 -12.82 55.87
C GLU A 8 -41.26 -12.18 54.48
N GLN A 9 -41.83 -10.98 54.39
CA GLN A 9 -41.95 -10.26 53.13
C GLN A 9 -40.59 -9.84 52.55
N ILE A 10 -39.62 -9.43 53.38
CA ILE A 10 -38.25 -9.11 52.92
C ILE A 10 -37.51 -10.37 52.46
N VAL A 11 -37.70 -11.50 53.15
CA VAL A 11 -37.10 -12.78 52.76
C VAL A 11 -37.67 -13.28 51.43
N ASP A 12 -38.98 -13.20 51.24
CA ASP A 12 -39.64 -13.57 49.98
C ASP A 12 -39.20 -12.68 48.82
N THR A 13 -39.11 -11.36 49.05
CA THR A 13 -38.62 -10.44 48.00
C THR A 13 -37.15 -10.72 47.67
N SER A 14 -36.34 -11.10 48.64
CA SER A 14 -34.93 -11.47 48.41
C SER A 14 -34.79 -12.79 47.67
N SER A 15 -35.66 -13.78 47.92
CA SER A 15 -35.64 -15.04 47.16
C SER A 15 -36.09 -14.84 45.73
N ASP A 16 -37.07 -13.96 45.49
CA ASP A 16 -37.56 -13.65 44.14
C ASP A 16 -36.47 -12.95 43.31
N ILE A 17 -35.72 -12.03 43.91
CA ILE A 17 -34.59 -11.37 43.25
C ILE A 17 -33.47 -12.37 42.92
N LEU A 18 -33.16 -13.30 43.83
CA LEU A 18 -32.15 -14.33 43.57
C LEU A 18 -32.58 -15.31 42.47
N ASN A 19 -33.88 -15.64 42.40
CA ASN A 19 -34.42 -16.48 41.34
C ASN A 19 -34.35 -15.76 39.97
N LEU A 20 -34.68 -14.47 39.91
CA LEU A 20 -34.57 -13.68 38.67
C LEU A 20 -33.11 -13.54 38.18
N ILE A 21 -32.16 -13.37 39.11
CA ILE A 21 -30.73 -13.33 38.76
C ILE A 21 -30.24 -14.71 38.29
N SER A 22 -30.72 -15.79 38.91
CA SER A 22 -30.43 -17.16 38.50
C SER A 22 -30.97 -17.46 37.10
N GLU A 23 -32.25 -17.14 36.84
CA GLU A 23 -32.89 -17.31 35.53
C GLU A 23 -32.22 -16.47 34.44
N SER A 24 -31.86 -15.22 34.72
CA SER A 24 -31.11 -14.38 33.78
C SER A 24 -29.75 -14.97 33.45
N LYS A 25 -29.06 -15.56 34.43
CA LYS A 25 -27.74 -16.18 34.25
C LYS A 25 -27.84 -17.51 33.48
N VAL A 26 -28.88 -18.30 33.75
CA VAL A 26 -29.18 -19.55 33.04
C VAL A 26 -29.63 -19.28 31.59
N ASN A 27 -30.46 -18.27 31.35
CA ASN A 27 -30.84 -17.85 30.00
C ASN A 27 -29.65 -17.27 29.22
N GLY A 28 -28.73 -16.58 29.91
CA GLY A 28 -27.48 -16.12 29.33
C GLY A 28 -26.54 -17.27 28.96
N SER A 29 -26.38 -18.28 29.82
CA SER A 29 -25.51 -19.43 29.54
C SER A 29 -26.08 -20.32 28.44
N THR A 30 -27.39 -20.60 28.47
CA THR A 30 -28.09 -21.35 27.41
C THR A 30 -28.05 -20.60 26.09
N GLY A 31 -28.25 -19.29 26.07
CA GLY A 31 -28.13 -18.48 24.86
C GLY A 31 -26.71 -18.46 24.27
N VAL A 32 -25.66 -18.49 25.11
CA VAL A 32 -24.26 -18.62 24.65
C VAL A 32 -23.98 -20.04 24.14
N GLU A 33 -24.48 -21.08 24.78
CA GLU A 33 -24.37 -22.47 24.33
C GLU A 33 -25.09 -22.69 22.98
N ASP A 34 -26.29 -22.14 22.84
CA ASP A 34 -27.06 -22.16 21.59
C ASP A 34 -26.37 -21.36 20.48
N PHE A 35 -25.77 -20.21 20.81
CA PHE A 35 -24.99 -19.44 19.84
C PHE A 35 -23.72 -20.18 19.42
N THR A 36 -22.96 -20.75 20.36
CA THR A 36 -21.73 -21.49 20.05
C THR A 36 -22.02 -22.74 19.23
N SER A 37 -23.10 -23.47 19.53
CA SER A 37 -23.54 -24.60 18.71
C SER A 37 -23.97 -24.17 17.31
N TRP A 38 -24.64 -23.01 17.18
CA TRP A 38 -24.97 -22.42 15.88
C TRP A 38 -23.72 -22.02 15.08
N LEU A 39 -22.68 -21.46 15.71
CA LEU A 39 -21.44 -21.08 15.03
C LEU A 39 -20.74 -22.27 14.36
N HIS A 40 -20.86 -23.46 14.93
CA HIS A 40 -20.30 -24.70 14.36
C HIS A 40 -21.16 -25.31 13.25
N THR A 41 -22.36 -24.80 13.01
CA THR A 41 -23.23 -25.22 11.91
C THR A 41 -22.70 -24.67 10.57
N GLU A 42 -22.92 -25.38 9.47
CA GLU A 42 -22.51 -24.96 8.12
C GLU A 42 -22.96 -23.52 7.77
N ARG A 43 -24.21 -23.17 8.11
CA ARG A 43 -24.75 -21.81 7.91
C ARG A 43 -24.05 -20.76 8.79
N GLY A 44 -23.68 -21.13 10.02
CA GLY A 44 -22.96 -20.27 10.96
C GLY A 44 -21.57 -19.93 10.43
N ILE A 45 -20.81 -20.94 9.98
CA ILE A 45 -19.47 -20.76 9.39
C ILE A 45 -19.50 -19.85 8.16
N ILE A 46 -20.46 -20.04 7.26
CA ILE A 46 -20.61 -19.20 6.05
C ILE A 46 -20.91 -17.75 6.45
N THR A 47 -21.81 -17.53 7.41
CA THR A 47 -22.18 -16.19 7.88
C THR A 47 -21.01 -15.48 8.56
N GLN A 48 -20.26 -16.19 9.42
CA GLN A 48 -19.03 -15.68 10.01
C GLN A 48 -18.04 -15.25 8.93
N LEU A 49 -17.84 -16.09 7.92
CA LEU A 49 -16.89 -15.82 6.85
C LEU A 49 -17.29 -14.55 6.08
N GLN A 50 -18.58 -14.40 5.71
CA GLN A 50 -19.09 -13.18 5.07
C GLN A 50 -18.78 -11.92 5.90
N VAL A 51 -19.13 -11.93 7.18
CA VAL A 51 -18.94 -10.76 8.07
C VAL A 51 -17.46 -10.42 8.19
N LEU A 52 -16.60 -11.43 8.35
CA LEU A 52 -15.16 -11.22 8.49
C LEU A 52 -14.52 -10.71 7.20
N PHE A 53 -14.94 -11.20 6.02
CA PHE A 53 -14.49 -10.68 4.73
C PHE A 53 -14.85 -9.21 4.56
N VAL A 54 -16.10 -8.85 4.83
CA VAL A 54 -16.58 -7.45 4.75
C VAL A 54 -15.81 -6.57 5.74
N LEU A 55 -15.61 -7.05 6.97
CA LEU A 55 -14.83 -6.32 7.98
C LEU A 55 -13.39 -6.10 7.53
N SER A 56 -12.72 -7.12 6.99
CA SER A 56 -11.32 -7.01 6.52
C SER A 56 -11.19 -6.03 5.35
N VAL A 57 -12.15 -6.04 4.41
CA VAL A 57 -12.19 -5.08 3.28
C VAL A 57 -12.46 -3.66 3.77
N LEU A 58 -13.33 -3.49 4.77
CA LEU A 58 -13.57 -2.18 5.39
C LEU A 58 -12.31 -1.64 6.07
N LEU A 59 -11.62 -2.47 6.87
CA LEU A 59 -10.35 -2.10 7.49
C LEU A 59 -9.30 -1.76 6.43
N TYR A 60 -9.29 -2.48 5.31
CA TYR A 60 -8.40 -2.16 4.19
C TYR A 60 -8.75 -0.83 3.53
N ALA A 61 -10.03 -0.55 3.28
CA ALA A 61 -10.48 0.74 2.76
C ALA A 61 -10.06 1.89 3.68
N VAL A 62 -10.19 1.71 4.99
CA VAL A 62 -9.71 2.64 6.02
C VAL A 62 -8.19 2.87 5.88
N GLN A 63 -7.39 1.82 5.69
CA GLN A 63 -5.94 1.96 5.48
C GLN A 63 -5.61 2.76 4.21
N VAL A 64 -6.30 2.52 3.09
CA VAL A 64 -6.03 3.22 1.82
C VAL A 64 -6.43 4.69 1.90
N VAL A 65 -7.65 4.98 2.36
CA VAL A 65 -8.20 6.34 2.37
C VAL A 65 -7.60 7.17 3.49
N LEU A 66 -7.58 6.66 4.73
CA LEU A 66 -7.04 7.41 5.86
C LEU A 66 -5.51 7.43 5.86
N GLY A 67 -4.85 6.46 5.23
CA GLY A 67 -3.39 6.49 5.03
C GLY A 67 -2.94 7.71 4.25
N TRP A 68 -3.68 8.08 3.19
CA TRP A 68 -3.45 9.32 2.46
C TRP A 68 -3.77 10.56 3.31
N TRP A 69 -4.92 10.56 3.98
CA TRP A 69 -5.37 11.72 4.76
C TRP A 69 -4.54 11.99 6.01
N ARG A 70 -3.83 10.97 6.51
CA ARG A 70 -3.00 11.04 7.73
C ARG A 70 -2.01 12.21 7.70
N ARG A 71 -1.40 12.49 6.54
CA ARG A 71 -0.40 13.57 6.42
C ARG A 71 -1.02 14.97 6.51
N CYS A 72 -2.29 15.10 6.17
CA CYS A 72 -3.02 16.38 6.16
C CYS A 72 -3.89 16.58 7.41
N SER A 73 -3.93 15.62 8.35
CA SER A 73 -4.81 15.70 9.52
C SER A 73 -4.10 15.41 10.83
N THR A 74 -4.34 16.28 11.82
CA THR A 74 -3.89 16.11 13.21
C THR A 74 -4.88 15.33 14.06
N ASN A 75 -6.07 15.01 13.54
CA ASN A 75 -7.16 14.39 14.30
C ASN A 75 -6.76 13.02 14.89
N ALA A 76 -6.88 12.89 16.21
CA ALA A 76 -6.53 11.68 16.95
C ALA A 76 -7.41 10.48 16.58
N TYR A 77 -8.70 10.68 16.29
CA TYR A 77 -9.62 9.60 15.93
C TYR A 77 -9.24 8.95 14.60
N LEU A 78 -8.86 9.76 13.61
CA LEU A 78 -8.38 9.26 12.31
C LEU A 78 -7.12 8.41 12.49
N LYS A 79 -6.17 8.87 13.30
CA LYS A 79 -4.92 8.15 13.58
C LYS A 79 -5.16 6.84 14.33
N HIS A 80 -6.02 6.85 15.35
CA HIS A 80 -6.38 5.63 16.09
C HIS A 80 -7.14 4.62 15.22
N SER A 81 -8.08 5.09 14.39
CA SER A 81 -8.80 4.22 13.45
C SER A 81 -7.84 3.56 12.45
N LEU A 82 -6.92 4.35 11.87
CA LEU A 82 -5.89 3.85 10.96
C LEU A 82 -4.96 2.85 11.65
N TRP A 83 -4.55 3.13 12.88
CA TRP A 83 -3.71 2.22 13.68
C TRP A 83 -4.42 0.89 13.95
N MET A 84 -5.68 0.92 14.39
CA MET A 84 -6.49 -0.28 14.62
C MET A 84 -6.63 -1.10 13.35
N ALA A 85 -6.96 -0.44 12.24
CA ALA A 85 -7.05 -1.08 10.93
C ALA A 85 -5.72 -1.70 10.52
N TYR A 86 -4.59 -1.03 10.72
CA TYR A 86 -3.25 -1.54 10.41
C TYR A 86 -2.92 -2.82 11.21
N ILE A 87 -3.21 -2.82 12.52
CA ILE A 87 -2.88 -3.95 13.41
C ILE A 87 -3.82 -5.14 13.22
N ILE A 88 -5.13 -4.91 13.17
CA ILE A 88 -6.16 -5.98 13.16
C ILE A 88 -6.21 -6.70 11.83
N ASN A 89 -6.06 -6.00 10.71
CA ASN A 89 -6.33 -6.57 9.40
C ASN A 89 -5.39 -7.75 9.07
N THR A 90 -4.14 -7.71 9.55
CA THR A 90 -3.15 -8.75 9.26
C THR A 90 -3.48 -10.13 9.85
N PRO A 91 -3.71 -10.28 11.16
CA PRO A 91 -4.13 -11.56 11.75
C PRO A 91 -5.53 -11.97 11.29
N LEU A 92 -6.43 -11.00 11.06
CA LEU A 92 -7.80 -11.26 10.58
C LEU A 92 -7.80 -12.02 9.25
N VAL A 93 -6.96 -11.63 8.29
CA VAL A 93 -6.85 -12.32 7.00
C VAL A 93 -6.41 -13.78 7.15
N ILE A 94 -5.44 -14.04 8.02
CA ILE A 94 -4.95 -15.40 8.26
C ILE A 94 -6.05 -16.27 8.87
N TYR A 95 -6.80 -15.69 9.81
CA TYR A 95 -7.96 -16.36 10.42
C TYR A 95 -9.05 -16.66 9.39
N ILE A 96 -9.40 -15.69 8.53
CA ILE A 96 -10.37 -15.87 7.43
C ILE A 96 -9.95 -17.02 6.50
N LEU A 97 -8.68 -17.08 6.10
CA LEU A 97 -8.17 -18.17 5.25
C LEU A 97 -8.23 -19.54 5.95
N GLY A 98 -7.93 -19.58 7.25
CA GLY A 98 -8.06 -20.79 8.05
C GLY A 98 -9.50 -21.28 8.13
N LEU A 99 -10.45 -20.36 8.41
CA LEU A 99 -11.88 -20.66 8.50
C LEU A 99 -12.46 -21.09 7.14
N ALA A 100 -12.06 -20.42 6.05
CA ALA A 100 -12.46 -20.77 4.67
C ALA A 100 -11.99 -22.18 4.28
N ARG A 101 -10.82 -22.61 4.76
CA ARG A 101 -10.30 -23.97 4.55
C ARG A 101 -11.14 -25.02 5.28
N SER A 102 -11.60 -24.73 6.50
CA SER A 102 -12.41 -25.66 7.31
C SER A 102 -13.89 -25.69 6.91
N SER A 103 -14.34 -24.77 6.06
CA SER A 103 -15.74 -24.65 5.68
C SER A 103 -16.22 -25.88 4.87
N PRO A 104 -17.44 -26.40 5.11
CA PRO A 104 -18.05 -27.46 4.29
C PRO A 104 -18.15 -27.06 2.81
N SER A 105 -18.16 -28.03 1.90
CA SER A 105 -18.10 -27.85 0.43
C SER A 105 -19.41 -27.37 -0.22
N SER A 106 -20.10 -26.41 0.38
CA SER A 106 -21.25 -25.73 -0.22
C SER A 106 -20.86 -24.83 -1.40
N VAL A 107 -21.83 -24.48 -2.24
CA VAL A 107 -21.64 -23.51 -3.34
C VAL A 107 -21.13 -22.15 -2.83
N ALA A 108 -21.62 -21.72 -1.65
CA ALA A 108 -21.20 -20.47 -1.02
C ALA A 108 -19.73 -20.50 -0.58
N SER A 109 -19.26 -21.63 -0.04
CA SER A 109 -17.85 -21.77 0.37
C SER A 109 -16.91 -21.82 -0.83
N GLN A 110 -17.32 -22.48 -1.93
CA GLN A 110 -16.53 -22.52 -3.17
C GLN A 110 -16.34 -21.14 -3.80
N LEU A 111 -17.37 -20.30 -3.82
CA LEU A 111 -17.28 -18.92 -4.32
C LEU A 111 -16.39 -18.05 -3.43
N LEU A 112 -16.44 -18.25 -2.11
CA LEU A 112 -15.62 -17.52 -1.16
C LEU A 112 -14.15 -17.96 -1.21
N GLN A 113 -13.89 -19.25 -1.52
CA GLN A 113 -12.56 -19.77 -1.85
C GLN A 113 -12.04 -19.20 -3.18
N ALA A 114 -12.88 -19.01 -4.18
CA ALA A 114 -12.50 -18.35 -5.44
C ALA A 114 -12.08 -16.88 -5.21
N CYS A 115 -12.72 -16.19 -4.25
CA CYS A 115 -12.37 -14.83 -3.87
C CYS A 115 -11.10 -14.73 -3.00
N ALA A 116 -10.61 -15.83 -2.45
CA ALA A 116 -9.46 -15.81 -1.54
C ALA A 116 -8.17 -15.31 -2.22
N PHE A 117 -7.99 -15.63 -3.50
CA PHE A 117 -6.83 -15.15 -4.28
C PHE A 117 -6.79 -13.63 -4.44
N PRO A 118 -7.80 -12.98 -5.06
CA PRO A 118 -7.83 -11.53 -5.18
C PRO A 118 -7.87 -10.83 -3.82
N PHE A 119 -8.52 -11.43 -2.81
CA PHE A 119 -8.53 -10.91 -1.45
C PHE A 119 -7.12 -10.84 -0.83
N VAL A 120 -6.33 -11.91 -0.89
CA VAL A 120 -4.95 -11.92 -0.38
C VAL A 120 -4.03 -11.04 -1.22
N MET A 121 -4.27 -10.96 -2.53
CA MET A 121 -3.55 -10.08 -3.43
C MET A 121 -3.70 -8.61 -3.01
N ALA A 122 -4.93 -8.16 -2.75
CA ALA A 122 -5.20 -6.80 -2.27
C ALA A 122 -4.52 -6.53 -0.93
N LEU A 123 -4.75 -7.41 0.04
CA LEU A 123 -4.35 -7.22 1.44
C LEU A 123 -2.85 -7.46 1.68
N GLY A 124 -2.19 -8.13 0.73
CA GLY A 124 -0.74 -8.32 0.72
C GLY A 124 0.04 -7.16 0.12
N SER A 125 -0.62 -6.21 -0.57
CA SER A 125 0.04 -5.24 -1.46
C SER A 125 -0.34 -3.78 -1.27
N THR A 126 -0.61 -3.39 -0.02
CA THR A 126 -1.04 -2.04 0.34
C THR A 126 0.06 -0.99 0.04
N ASN A 127 -0.01 -0.33 -1.13
CA ASN A 127 1.00 0.66 -1.53
C ASN A 127 0.85 2.01 -0.82
N ALA A 128 -0.38 2.33 -0.37
CA ALA A 128 -0.70 3.58 0.31
C ALA A 128 -0.12 3.69 1.73
N MET A 129 0.21 2.55 2.36
CA MET A 129 0.74 2.51 3.72
C MET A 129 1.62 1.28 3.92
N THR A 130 2.90 1.52 4.22
CA THR A 130 3.92 0.48 4.46
C THR A 130 4.18 0.30 5.96
N ALA A 131 4.06 1.37 6.74
CA ALA A 131 4.31 1.38 8.18
C ALA A 131 3.43 2.40 8.90
N TYR A 132 3.04 2.13 10.14
CA TYR A 132 2.38 3.13 10.99
C TYR A 132 3.41 4.00 11.70
N SER A 133 4.45 3.40 12.30
CA SER A 133 5.57 4.10 12.92
C SER A 133 6.88 3.89 12.13
N VAL A 134 7.86 4.78 12.27
CA VAL A 134 9.17 4.60 11.63
C VAL A 134 9.85 3.31 12.12
N ASP A 135 9.60 2.92 13.37
CA ASP A 135 10.13 1.68 13.94
C ASP A 135 9.50 0.42 13.33
N ASP A 136 8.27 0.50 12.83
CA ASP A 136 7.61 -0.64 12.16
C ASP A 136 8.37 -1.02 10.88
N ASN A 137 9.02 -0.07 10.21
CA ASN A 137 9.85 -0.37 9.03
C ASN A 137 11.00 -1.33 9.33
N LYS A 138 11.50 -1.36 10.57
CA LYS A 138 12.53 -2.31 11.00
C LYS A 138 12.01 -3.75 11.06
N GLN A 139 10.69 -3.94 11.17
CA GLN A 139 10.03 -5.24 11.21
C GLN A 139 9.70 -5.80 9.82
N TYR A 140 10.32 -5.30 8.75
CA TYR A 140 10.06 -5.77 7.38
C TYR A 140 10.17 -7.30 7.20
N MET A 141 11.09 -7.97 7.92
CA MET A 141 11.19 -9.44 7.92
C MET A 141 9.97 -10.13 8.52
N ARG A 142 9.37 -9.55 9.57
CA ARG A 142 8.13 -10.06 10.16
C ARG A 142 6.98 -9.94 9.16
N HIS A 143 6.87 -8.81 8.46
CA HIS A 143 5.87 -8.64 7.40
C HIS A 143 6.07 -9.58 6.22
N PHE A 144 7.32 -9.88 5.86
CA PHE A 144 7.63 -10.91 4.86
C PHE A 144 7.18 -12.30 5.30
N ILE A 145 7.50 -12.72 6.52
CA ILE A 145 7.06 -14.02 7.07
C ILE A 145 5.53 -14.11 7.14
N GLN A 146 4.86 -13.05 7.60
CA GLN A 146 3.39 -13.00 7.62
C GLN A 146 2.80 -13.15 6.22
N GLN A 147 3.40 -12.53 5.21
CA GLN A 147 2.96 -12.71 3.83
C GLN A 147 3.21 -14.13 3.32
N LEU A 148 4.38 -14.70 3.62
CA LEU A 148 4.69 -16.08 3.26
C LEU A 148 3.64 -17.04 3.86
N LEU A 149 3.24 -16.82 5.11
CA LEU A 149 2.20 -17.61 5.76
C LEU A 149 0.83 -17.46 5.06
N ARG A 150 0.47 -16.27 4.58
CA ARG A 150 -0.75 -16.05 3.77
C ARG A 150 -0.70 -16.80 2.45
N VAL A 151 0.43 -16.79 1.75
CA VAL A 151 0.61 -17.52 0.48
C VAL A 151 0.57 -19.03 0.71
N LEU A 152 1.20 -19.53 1.78
CA LEU A 152 1.19 -20.94 2.14
C LEU A 152 -0.22 -21.42 2.54
N SER A 153 -0.98 -20.61 3.28
CA SER A 153 -2.37 -20.96 3.64
C SER A 153 -3.30 -20.99 2.43
N LEU A 154 -3.15 -20.06 1.47
CA LEU A 154 -3.83 -20.15 0.18
C LEU A 154 -3.46 -21.40 -0.61
N PHE A 155 -2.16 -21.70 -0.71
CA PHE A 155 -1.69 -22.88 -1.42
C PHE A 155 -2.22 -24.18 -0.80
N ALA A 156 -2.22 -24.25 0.54
CA ALA A 156 -2.81 -25.38 1.26
C ALA A 156 -4.31 -25.52 0.95
N MET A 157 -5.06 -24.41 0.91
CA MET A 157 -6.48 -24.39 0.56
C MET A 157 -6.72 -24.94 -0.86
N TRP A 158 -5.93 -24.50 -1.85
CA TRP A 158 -6.02 -25.04 -3.21
C TRP A 158 -5.65 -26.52 -3.32
N ARG A 159 -4.65 -26.99 -2.57
CA ARG A 159 -4.25 -28.40 -2.52
C ARG A 159 -5.33 -29.32 -1.96
N ALA A 160 -6.11 -28.85 -0.98
CA ALA A 160 -7.17 -29.64 -0.35
C ALA A 160 -8.38 -29.86 -1.26
N ASN A 161 -8.57 -29.02 -2.28
CA ASN A 161 -9.58 -29.22 -3.31
C ASN A 161 -9.03 -30.19 -4.36
N GLU A 162 -8.88 -31.46 -3.97
CA GLU A 162 -8.17 -32.53 -4.71
C GLU A 162 -8.67 -32.76 -6.15
N THR A 163 -9.87 -32.29 -6.48
CA THR A 163 -10.48 -32.36 -7.81
C THR A 163 -9.77 -31.50 -8.85
N VAL A 164 -9.16 -30.37 -8.46
CA VAL A 164 -8.53 -29.43 -9.40
C VAL A 164 -7.12 -29.85 -9.79
N LEU A 165 -6.32 -30.38 -8.86
CA LEU A 165 -4.95 -30.81 -9.15
C LEU A 165 -4.86 -32.16 -9.87
N ARG A 166 -5.90 -33.01 -9.76
CA ARG A 166 -5.85 -34.39 -10.26
C ARG A 166 -6.40 -34.56 -11.68
N SER A 167 -7.11 -33.56 -12.21
CA SER A 167 -7.85 -33.67 -13.48
C SER A 167 -7.31 -32.79 -14.63
N SER A 168 -6.13 -32.18 -14.50
CA SER A 168 -5.68 -31.16 -15.45
C SER A 168 -4.34 -31.45 -16.11
N SER A 169 -4.23 -31.11 -17.39
CA SER A 169 -2.97 -30.97 -18.14
C SER A 169 -1.93 -30.15 -17.36
N PHE A 170 -0.63 -30.38 -17.65
CA PHE A 170 0.54 -29.74 -17.02
C PHE A 170 0.45 -28.21 -16.81
N LEU A 171 -0.41 -27.52 -17.56
CA LEU A 171 -0.65 -26.08 -17.49
C LEU A 171 -1.27 -25.58 -16.18
N VAL A 172 -2.13 -26.37 -15.53
CA VAL A 172 -2.84 -25.90 -14.32
C VAL A 172 -1.91 -25.78 -13.10
N PRO A 173 -1.05 -26.77 -12.78
CA PRO A 173 -0.03 -26.59 -11.75
C PRO A 173 0.91 -25.43 -12.04
N LEU A 174 1.28 -25.21 -13.31
CA LEU A 174 2.12 -24.10 -13.74
C LEU A 174 1.45 -22.74 -13.48
N LEU A 175 0.14 -22.64 -13.77
CA LEU A 175 -0.66 -21.46 -13.47
C LEU A 175 -0.69 -21.17 -11.95
N TYR A 176 -0.91 -22.19 -11.12
CA TYR A 176 -0.89 -22.02 -9.66
C TYR A 176 0.47 -21.53 -9.14
N LEU A 177 1.58 -22.08 -9.66
CA LEU A 177 2.93 -21.60 -9.33
C LEU A 177 3.16 -20.16 -9.77
N PHE A 178 2.67 -19.79 -10.95
CA PHE A 178 2.73 -18.40 -11.42
C PHE A 178 1.93 -17.46 -10.50
N LEU A 179 0.72 -17.85 -10.10
CA LEU A 179 -0.12 -17.06 -9.22
C LEU A 179 0.47 -16.91 -7.80
N THR A 180 1.10 -17.94 -7.24
CA THR A 180 1.81 -17.83 -5.95
C THR A 180 3.06 -16.96 -6.06
N ALA A 181 3.84 -17.09 -7.14
CA ALA A 181 4.97 -16.22 -7.41
C ALA A 181 4.55 -14.75 -7.58
N LEU A 182 3.41 -14.51 -8.24
CA LEU A 182 2.80 -13.19 -8.36
C LEU A 182 2.43 -12.62 -6.98
N LEU A 183 1.77 -13.39 -6.11
CA LEU A 183 1.42 -12.92 -4.77
C LEU A 183 2.63 -12.54 -3.91
N LEU A 184 3.74 -13.26 -4.09
CA LEU A 184 4.99 -12.95 -3.40
C LEU A 184 5.63 -11.67 -3.98
N SER A 185 5.63 -11.53 -5.30
CA SER A 185 6.25 -10.39 -5.99
C SER A 185 5.52 -9.06 -5.74
N VAL A 186 4.19 -9.08 -5.61
CA VAL A 186 3.39 -7.86 -5.36
C VAL A 186 3.75 -7.24 -3.99
N ASN A 187 4.16 -8.03 -3.00
CA ASN A 187 4.62 -7.50 -1.71
C ASN A 187 6.08 -7.00 -1.74
N GLY A 188 6.85 -7.32 -2.79
CA GLY A 188 8.25 -6.94 -2.91
C GLY A 188 8.47 -5.43 -2.85
N GLY A 189 7.57 -4.64 -3.45
CA GLY A 189 7.63 -3.18 -3.42
C GLY A 189 7.50 -2.58 -2.02
N ARG A 190 6.58 -3.11 -1.21
CA ARG A 190 6.38 -2.69 0.19
C ARG A 190 7.58 -3.07 1.06
N ILE A 191 8.09 -4.29 0.93
CA ILE A 191 9.27 -4.74 1.69
C ILE A 191 10.49 -3.89 1.35
N PHE A 192 10.70 -3.61 0.06
CA PHE A 192 11.77 -2.74 -0.39
C PHE A 192 11.63 -1.32 0.16
N ALA A 193 10.42 -0.75 0.13
CA ALA A 193 10.14 0.56 0.73
C ALA A 193 10.48 0.57 2.22
N SER A 194 10.02 -0.41 3.01
CA SER A 194 10.35 -0.50 4.44
C SER A 194 11.85 -0.73 4.68
N MET A 195 12.53 -1.51 3.84
CA MET A 195 13.98 -1.71 3.92
C MET A 195 14.74 -0.39 3.68
N THR A 196 14.38 0.36 2.64
CA THR A 196 15.03 1.65 2.31
C THR A 196 14.73 2.75 3.33
N ALA A 197 13.54 2.71 3.95
CA ALA A 197 13.16 3.61 5.04
C ALA A 197 13.87 3.29 6.37
N SER A 198 14.23 2.02 6.60
CA SER A 198 14.90 1.56 7.84
C SER A 198 16.42 1.54 7.76
N SER A 199 17.02 1.56 6.57
CA SER A 199 18.46 1.42 6.40
C SER A 199 19.21 2.71 6.76
N PHE A 200 19.79 2.72 7.97
CA PHE A 200 20.66 3.81 8.47
C PHE A 200 21.89 4.11 7.59
N LEU A 201 22.28 3.16 6.74
CA LEU A 201 23.42 3.27 5.82
C LEU A 201 22.97 3.11 4.37
N ASP A 202 21.89 3.78 4.00
CA ASP A 202 21.51 3.88 2.60
C ASP A 202 22.66 4.49 1.78
N LYS A 203 23.09 3.77 0.73
CA LYS A 203 24.18 4.20 -0.16
C LYS A 203 23.93 5.61 -0.70
N GLN A 204 22.67 5.93 -1.03
CA GLN A 204 22.30 7.23 -1.56
C GLN A 204 22.50 8.35 -0.54
N SER A 205 22.17 8.11 0.74
CA SER A 205 22.33 9.13 1.79
C SER A 205 23.81 9.38 2.11
N ARG A 206 24.62 8.31 2.10
CA ARG A 206 26.08 8.39 2.27
C ARG A 206 26.75 9.10 1.09
N TYR A 207 26.30 8.84 -0.12
CA TYR A 207 26.78 9.54 -1.31
C TYR A 207 26.53 11.04 -1.22
N VAL A 208 25.30 11.46 -0.89
CA VAL A 208 24.95 12.88 -0.72
C VAL A 208 25.85 13.54 0.33
N GLN A 209 26.19 12.84 1.43
CA GLN A 209 27.14 13.35 2.42
C GLN A 209 28.52 13.62 1.83
N LEU A 210 29.08 12.68 1.05
CA LEU A 210 30.40 12.82 0.43
C LEU A 210 30.42 13.92 -0.62
N HIS A 211 29.39 13.97 -1.48
CA HIS A 211 29.23 14.99 -2.51
C HIS A 211 29.10 16.39 -1.89
N MET A 212 28.27 16.55 -0.86
CA MET A 212 28.10 17.85 -0.20
C MET A 212 29.36 18.29 0.55
N LYS A 213 30.20 17.35 1.03
CA LYS A 213 31.49 17.67 1.63
C LYS A 213 32.47 18.24 0.61
N SER A 214 32.56 17.66 -0.59
CA SER A 214 33.48 18.12 -1.65
C SER A 214 32.97 19.37 -2.37
N GLU A 215 31.64 19.49 -2.53
CA GLU A 215 31.01 20.67 -3.13
C GLU A 215 31.29 21.92 -2.31
N HIS A 216 31.28 21.78 -0.97
CA HIS A 216 31.50 22.88 -0.05
C HIS A 216 32.93 23.42 -0.05
N THR A 217 33.90 22.58 -0.36
CA THR A 217 35.30 23.01 -0.45
C THR A 217 35.60 23.73 -1.76
N ASN A 218 34.82 23.47 -2.82
CA ASN A 218 35.15 23.91 -4.17
C ASN A 218 34.33 25.10 -4.67
N SER A 219 33.20 25.43 -4.04
CA SER A 219 32.25 26.41 -4.57
C SER A 219 32.43 27.81 -3.97
N THR A 220 33.01 28.74 -4.74
CA THR A 220 33.21 30.15 -4.32
C THR A 220 32.16 31.11 -4.89
N GLU A 221 31.53 30.77 -6.02
CA GLU A 221 30.53 31.60 -6.71
C GLU A 221 29.15 30.93 -6.65
N TYR A 222 28.15 31.65 -6.15
CA TYR A 222 26.77 31.17 -6.05
C TYR A 222 25.77 32.32 -5.98
N ASN A 223 24.57 32.11 -6.54
CA ASN A 223 23.47 33.07 -6.50
C ASN A 223 22.20 32.39 -5.94
N PRO A 224 21.66 32.86 -4.79
CA PRO A 224 20.52 32.23 -4.12
C PRO A 224 19.19 32.40 -4.87
N VAL A 225 19.06 33.38 -5.76
CA VAL A 225 17.81 33.65 -6.50
C VAL A 225 17.73 32.79 -7.76
N THR A 226 18.84 32.67 -8.49
CA THR A 226 18.91 31.84 -9.71
C THR A 226 19.26 30.37 -9.41
N LEU A 227 19.47 30.03 -8.13
CA LEU A 227 20.04 28.76 -7.66
C LEU A 227 21.35 28.36 -8.36
N HIS A 228 22.02 29.32 -9.01
CA HIS A 228 23.29 29.06 -9.67
C HIS A 228 24.37 28.76 -8.62
N GLY A 229 25.17 27.73 -8.89
CA GLY A 229 26.19 27.25 -7.96
C GLY A 229 25.65 26.38 -6.81
N TYR A 230 24.34 26.12 -6.72
CA TYR A 230 23.78 25.17 -5.75
C TYR A 230 23.74 23.75 -6.34
N LYS A 231 24.87 23.03 -6.23
CA LYS A 231 25.05 21.70 -6.82
C LYS A 231 24.51 20.57 -5.95
N TYR A 232 23.26 20.72 -5.50
CA TYR A 232 22.60 19.69 -4.69
C TYR A 232 22.22 18.48 -5.55
N PRO A 233 22.54 17.26 -5.10
CA PRO A 233 22.27 16.07 -5.90
C PRO A 233 20.77 15.83 -5.99
N PHE A 234 20.24 15.81 -7.22
CA PHE A 234 18.86 15.51 -7.54
C PHE A 234 18.70 14.05 -7.97
N TYR A 235 19.54 13.55 -8.87
CA TYR A 235 19.55 12.14 -9.29
C TYR A 235 20.97 11.61 -9.50
N GLU A 236 21.13 10.30 -9.30
CA GLU A 236 22.37 9.55 -9.45
C GLU A 236 22.08 8.29 -10.27
N ASP A 237 22.92 7.99 -11.25
CA ASP A 237 22.87 6.74 -12.02
C ASP A 237 23.99 5.82 -11.55
N ASP A 238 23.63 4.66 -11.00
CA ASP A 238 24.54 3.70 -10.35
C ASP A 238 25.38 2.88 -11.37
N TYR A 239 25.23 3.15 -12.68
CA TYR A 239 25.72 2.27 -13.76
C TYR A 239 26.75 2.87 -14.70
N ASP A 240 27.04 4.17 -14.63
CA ASP A 240 27.97 4.79 -15.57
C ASP A 240 29.29 5.13 -14.89
N HIS A 241 30.40 4.67 -15.47
CA HIS A 241 31.76 4.95 -15.01
C HIS A 241 32.16 6.43 -15.20
N GLN A 242 31.25 7.24 -15.76
CA GLN A 242 31.25 8.69 -15.69
C GLN A 242 30.13 9.12 -14.73
N ASP A 243 30.52 9.76 -13.63
CA ASP A 243 29.66 10.41 -12.63
C ASP A 243 28.66 11.39 -13.30
N THR A 244 27.61 10.87 -13.94
CA THR A 244 26.55 11.67 -14.56
C THR A 244 25.53 12.04 -13.50
N ILE A 245 26.00 12.88 -12.57
CA ILE A 245 25.17 13.46 -11.54
C ILE A 245 24.19 14.41 -12.21
N ILE A 246 22.92 14.41 -11.76
CA ILE A 246 21.99 15.50 -12.05
C ILE A 246 21.93 16.35 -10.79
N THR A 247 22.55 17.52 -10.83
CA THR A 247 22.50 18.53 -9.78
C THR A 247 21.34 19.51 -10.00
N LEU A 248 20.90 20.13 -8.91
CA LEU A 248 19.77 21.06 -8.89
C LEU A 248 19.98 22.28 -9.80
N ASP A 249 21.17 22.87 -9.82
CA ASP A 249 21.53 24.00 -10.70
C ASP A 249 21.30 23.65 -12.19
N MET A 250 21.65 22.45 -12.63
CA MET A 250 21.37 21.98 -13.99
C MET A 250 19.88 21.78 -14.27
N VAL A 251 19.06 21.53 -13.25
CA VAL A 251 17.60 21.43 -13.40
C VAL A 251 16.96 22.80 -13.42
N TRP A 252 17.38 23.67 -12.52
CA TRP A 252 16.80 25.00 -12.30
C TRP A 252 17.16 26.00 -13.39
N CYS A 253 18.42 26.00 -13.85
CA CYS A 253 18.91 26.88 -14.92
C CYS A 253 18.51 26.42 -16.33
N SER A 254 17.92 25.22 -16.46
CA SER A 254 17.43 24.72 -17.73
C SER A 254 16.05 25.29 -18.00
N ASN A 255 15.88 25.91 -19.17
CA ASN A 255 14.59 26.41 -19.67
C ASN A 255 14.03 25.54 -20.80
N GLU A 256 14.51 24.30 -20.90
CA GLU A 256 14.17 23.40 -22.01
C GLU A 256 12.98 22.49 -21.66
N GLY A 257 12.02 22.42 -22.59
CA GLY A 257 10.87 21.50 -22.50
C GLY A 257 9.95 21.78 -21.29
N PRO A 258 9.54 20.77 -20.51
CA PRO A 258 8.59 20.92 -19.40
C PRO A 258 9.14 21.69 -18.18
N LEU A 259 10.41 22.12 -18.22
CA LEU A 259 11.05 23.01 -17.24
C LEU A 259 11.11 24.46 -17.73
N GLY A 260 10.31 24.81 -18.75
CA GLY A 260 10.22 26.16 -19.29
C GLY A 260 9.69 27.17 -18.26
N THR A 261 9.52 28.41 -18.70
CA THR A 261 9.03 29.53 -17.88
C THR A 261 7.52 29.52 -17.67
N SER A 262 6.83 28.41 -18.00
CA SER A 262 5.41 28.25 -17.70
C SER A 262 5.20 28.02 -16.21
N ASP A 263 3.98 28.27 -15.74
CA ASP A 263 3.60 28.04 -14.34
C ASP A 263 3.82 26.57 -13.92
N ASP A 264 3.46 25.63 -14.80
CA ASP A 264 3.77 24.20 -14.64
C ASP A 264 5.27 23.91 -14.54
N GLY A 265 6.09 24.64 -15.30
CA GLY A 265 7.54 24.50 -15.28
C GLY A 265 8.15 25.03 -13.99
N GLN A 266 7.60 26.12 -13.45
CA GLN A 266 7.97 26.67 -12.16
C GLN A 266 7.62 25.71 -11.02
N HIS A 267 6.41 25.13 -11.01
CA HIS A 267 6.02 24.11 -10.05
C HIS A 267 6.90 22.85 -10.12
N LEU A 268 7.35 22.47 -11.32
CA LEU A 268 8.27 21.35 -11.48
C LEU A 268 9.65 21.68 -10.90
N LYS A 269 10.14 22.91 -11.10
CA LYS A 269 11.38 23.41 -10.48
C LYS A 269 11.27 23.40 -8.95
N GLU A 270 10.18 23.93 -8.39
CA GLU A 270 9.86 23.87 -6.94
C GLU A 270 9.83 22.41 -6.42
N THR A 271 9.25 21.49 -7.18
CA THR A 271 9.22 20.04 -6.86
C THR A 271 10.63 19.43 -6.88
N CYS A 272 11.49 19.84 -7.81
CA CYS A 272 12.88 19.39 -7.86
C CYS A 272 13.72 19.93 -6.70
N LEU A 273 13.51 21.20 -6.33
CA LEU A 273 14.14 21.82 -5.16
C LEU A 273 13.73 21.10 -3.86
N SER A 274 12.42 20.90 -3.65
CA SER A 274 11.90 20.19 -2.48
C SER A 274 12.42 18.75 -2.39
N PHE A 275 12.55 18.04 -3.53
CA PHE A 275 13.15 16.70 -3.55
C PHE A 275 14.64 16.73 -3.13
N SER A 276 15.41 17.70 -3.62
CA SER A 276 16.80 17.88 -3.20
C SER A 276 16.92 18.21 -1.71
N LEU A 277 16.07 19.09 -1.17
CA LEU A 277 16.01 19.40 0.26
C LEU A 277 15.64 18.16 1.10
N PHE A 278 14.66 17.38 0.66
CA PHE A 278 14.30 16.11 1.29
C PHE A 278 15.50 15.17 1.39
N ARG A 279 16.32 15.04 0.33
CA ARG A 279 17.55 14.21 0.38
C ARG A 279 18.55 14.75 1.40
N LEU A 280 18.63 16.06 1.58
CA LEU A 280 19.47 16.66 2.62
C LEU A 280 18.91 16.36 4.02
N LEU A 281 17.61 16.52 4.22
CA LEU A 281 16.90 16.26 5.48
C LEU A 281 16.98 14.79 5.89
N ARG A 282 16.81 13.87 4.94
CA ARG A 282 16.88 12.42 5.13
C ARG A 282 18.19 11.97 5.79
N ARG A 283 19.32 12.59 5.46
CA ARG A 283 20.62 12.30 6.11
C ARG A 283 20.59 12.56 7.61
N ARG A 284 19.86 13.59 8.05
CA ARG A 284 19.72 13.93 9.46
C ARG A 284 18.94 12.87 10.24
N PHE A 285 17.90 12.28 9.64
CA PHE A 285 17.17 11.16 10.24
C PHE A 285 18.05 9.92 10.45
N PHE A 286 19.03 9.71 9.58
CA PHE A 286 19.98 8.60 9.70
C PHE A 286 21.24 8.94 10.50
N GLY A 287 21.33 10.15 11.08
CA GLY A 287 22.49 10.57 11.89
C GLY A 287 23.78 10.78 11.09
N LEU A 288 23.69 10.96 9.76
CA LEU A 288 24.84 11.27 8.91
C LEU A 288 25.25 12.74 9.09
N ALA A 289 26.56 13.01 8.96
CA ALA A 289 27.05 14.38 9.09
C ALA A 289 26.47 15.27 8.00
N CYS A 290 26.20 16.52 8.35
CA CYS A 290 25.64 17.54 7.47
C CYS A 290 26.67 18.67 7.31
N PRO A 291 27.66 18.54 6.40
CA PRO A 291 28.70 19.55 6.19
C PRO A 291 28.13 20.94 5.91
N GLU A 292 26.98 21.00 5.24
CA GLU A 292 26.32 22.24 4.84
C GLU A 292 25.60 22.98 5.99
N ALA A 293 25.34 22.33 7.13
CA ALA A 293 24.50 22.87 8.21
C ALA A 293 25.03 24.16 8.87
N LYS A 294 26.32 24.44 8.75
CA LYS A 294 26.96 25.67 9.29
C LYS A 294 27.39 26.64 8.19
N SER A 295 26.98 26.38 6.95
CA SER A 295 27.41 27.20 5.82
C SER A 295 26.65 28.51 5.71
N ARG A 296 27.38 29.58 5.40
CA ARG A 296 26.80 30.85 4.93
C ARG A 296 25.98 30.65 3.63
N LYS A 297 26.42 29.75 2.75
CA LYS A 297 25.74 29.43 1.48
C LYS A 297 24.34 28.88 1.72
N SER A 298 24.20 27.87 2.57
CA SER A 298 22.88 27.29 2.90
C SER A 298 21.97 28.27 3.62
N ARG A 299 22.53 29.15 4.47
CA ARG A 299 21.75 30.22 5.12
C ARG A 299 21.22 31.25 4.10
N LEU A 300 22.04 31.64 3.12
CA LEU A 300 21.63 32.54 2.05
C LEU A 300 20.60 31.90 1.13
N LEU A 301 20.67 30.60 0.85
CA LEU A 301 19.60 29.93 0.12
C LEU A 301 18.24 30.08 0.80
N VAL A 302 18.18 29.87 2.13
CA VAL A 302 16.93 29.93 2.88
C VAL A 302 16.44 31.37 3.01
N LEU A 303 17.29 32.28 3.46
CA LEU A 303 16.90 33.67 3.73
C LEU A 303 16.73 34.49 2.46
N ASP A 304 17.66 34.35 1.50
CA ASP A 304 17.73 35.18 0.31
C ASP A 304 17.08 34.54 -0.93
N GLY A 305 17.00 33.21 -0.98
CA GLY A 305 16.35 32.47 -2.07
C GLY A 305 14.90 32.12 -1.74
N LEU A 306 14.69 31.30 -0.71
CA LEU A 306 13.38 30.73 -0.37
C LEU A 306 12.43 31.75 0.28
N LEU A 307 12.94 32.58 1.21
CA LEU A 307 12.12 33.48 2.05
C LEU A 307 12.11 34.95 1.59
N ARG A 308 13.00 35.36 0.67
CA ARG A 308 13.24 36.79 0.35
C ARG A 308 12.24 37.41 -0.62
N ALA A 309 11.33 36.62 -1.17
CA ALA A 309 10.26 37.18 -1.96
C ALA A 309 9.21 37.73 -1.00
N GLU A 310 9.27 39.03 -0.72
CA GLU A 310 8.26 39.79 0.05
C GLU A 310 6.83 39.62 -0.52
N GLU A 311 6.65 38.91 -1.64
CA GLU A 311 5.38 38.52 -2.26
C GLU A 311 5.19 37.00 -2.49
N ASN A 312 6.18 36.11 -2.23
CA ASN A 312 6.08 34.66 -2.53
C ASN A 312 6.23 33.72 -1.30
N TYR A 313 5.70 34.09 -0.13
CA TYR A 313 5.63 33.17 1.02
C TYR A 313 4.94 31.85 0.67
N GLU A 314 3.95 31.91 -0.22
CA GLU A 314 3.23 30.75 -0.71
C GLU A 314 4.15 29.73 -1.40
N ALA A 315 5.10 30.20 -2.23
CA ALA A 315 6.06 29.32 -2.90
C ALA A 315 6.98 28.61 -1.89
N ALA A 316 7.43 29.32 -0.85
CA ALA A 316 8.23 28.72 0.23
C ALA A 316 7.44 27.64 0.98
N TYR A 317 6.18 27.90 1.32
CA TYR A 317 5.30 26.92 1.94
C TYR A 317 5.05 25.71 1.04
N ARG A 318 4.81 25.90 -0.26
CA ARG A 318 4.67 24.80 -1.23
C ARG A 318 5.93 23.93 -1.31
N VAL A 319 7.12 24.53 -1.33
CA VAL A 319 8.39 23.78 -1.34
C VAL A 319 8.56 22.98 -0.04
N ILE A 320 8.28 23.57 1.12
CA ILE A 320 8.38 22.88 2.42
C ILE A 320 7.31 21.78 2.54
N GLU A 321 6.08 22.04 2.11
CA GLU A 321 5.01 21.06 2.09
C GLU A 321 5.38 19.86 1.20
N ALA A 322 5.89 20.10 0.00
CA ALA A 322 6.37 19.06 -0.90
C ALA A 322 7.57 18.29 -0.29
N GLU A 323 8.51 18.97 0.37
CA GLU A 323 9.64 18.32 1.06
C GLU A 323 9.14 17.36 2.16
N LEU A 324 8.19 17.81 2.98
CA LEU A 324 7.59 17.00 4.03
C LEU A 324 6.74 15.86 3.46
N ALA A 325 6.07 16.07 2.33
CA ALA A 325 5.35 15.03 1.61
C ALA A 325 6.32 13.96 1.10
N PHE A 326 7.46 14.34 0.51
CA PHE A 326 8.52 13.40 0.13
C PHE A 326 9.03 12.59 1.33
N ALA A 327 9.27 13.25 2.46
CA ALA A 327 9.70 12.59 3.68
C ALA A 327 8.66 11.60 4.20
N HIS A 328 7.40 12.02 4.29
CA HIS A 328 6.29 11.16 4.69
C HIS A 328 6.18 9.93 3.78
N ASP A 329 6.17 10.16 2.47
CA ASP A 329 6.00 9.10 1.49
C ASP A 329 7.18 8.12 1.48
N HIS A 330 8.40 8.59 1.75
CA HIS A 330 9.57 7.71 1.92
C HIS A 330 9.46 6.79 3.15
N PHE A 331 9.05 7.34 4.29
CA PHE A 331 9.02 6.59 5.55
C PHE A 331 7.75 5.75 5.74
N PHE A 332 6.61 6.14 5.18
CA PHE A 332 5.31 5.53 5.50
C PHE A 332 4.57 4.94 4.30
N THR A 333 5.06 5.13 3.06
CA THR A 333 4.37 4.65 1.85
C THR A 333 5.33 3.94 0.87
N SER A 334 4.77 3.25 -0.13
CA SER A 334 5.57 2.64 -1.20
C SER A 334 5.94 3.64 -2.30
N CYS A 335 5.44 4.89 -2.26
CA CYS A 335 5.66 5.92 -3.29
C CYS A 335 7.15 6.24 -3.48
N GLY A 336 7.95 6.18 -2.40
CA GLY A 336 9.41 6.35 -2.45
C GLY A 336 10.13 5.40 -3.41
N SER A 337 9.53 4.24 -3.73
CA SER A 337 10.12 3.25 -4.63
C SER A 337 9.98 3.60 -6.12
N PHE A 338 9.21 4.63 -6.50
CA PHE A 338 8.93 4.98 -7.92
C PHE A 338 10.20 5.23 -8.74
N ASN A 339 11.17 5.92 -8.15
CA ASN A 339 12.43 6.29 -8.82
C ASN A 339 13.44 5.14 -8.94
N THR A 340 13.08 3.93 -8.51
CA THR A 340 13.94 2.75 -8.59
C THR A 340 13.49 1.80 -9.70
N LYS A 341 14.33 0.83 -10.07
CA LYS A 341 13.94 -0.24 -11.02
C LYS A 341 12.70 -1.01 -10.55
N LEU A 342 12.47 -1.09 -9.23
CA LEU A 342 11.27 -1.70 -8.66
C LEU A 342 10.00 -0.87 -8.90
N GLY A 343 10.09 0.44 -9.14
CA GLY A 343 8.92 1.28 -9.44
C GLY A 343 8.17 0.80 -10.69
N ASN A 344 8.90 0.49 -11.76
CA ASN A 344 8.30 -0.07 -12.98
C ASN A 344 7.63 -1.42 -12.72
N VAL A 345 8.22 -2.26 -11.85
CA VAL A 345 7.65 -3.55 -11.44
C VAL A 345 6.37 -3.35 -10.64
N ILE A 346 6.32 -2.39 -9.71
CA ILE A 346 5.12 -2.06 -8.93
C ILE A 346 3.97 -1.61 -9.86
N ILE A 347 4.26 -0.78 -10.86
CA ILE A 347 3.26 -0.34 -11.85
C ILE A 347 2.76 -1.55 -12.66
N LEU A 348 3.67 -2.38 -13.19
CA LEU A 348 3.31 -3.57 -13.95
C LEU A 348 2.42 -4.53 -13.12
N LEU A 349 2.79 -4.76 -11.87
CA LEU A 349 2.01 -5.59 -10.95
C LEU A 349 0.64 -4.97 -10.65
N SER A 350 0.57 -3.65 -10.51
CA SER A 350 -0.71 -2.94 -10.33
C SER A 350 -1.61 -3.06 -11.57
N ILE A 351 -1.04 -2.98 -12.78
CA ILE A 351 -1.78 -3.23 -14.03
C ILE A 351 -2.25 -4.69 -14.10
N ALA A 352 -1.39 -5.65 -13.74
CA ALA A 352 -1.77 -7.06 -13.70
C ALA A 352 -2.95 -7.31 -12.75
N LYS A 353 -2.96 -6.66 -11.57
CA LYS A 353 -4.09 -6.68 -10.64
C LYS A 353 -5.38 -6.19 -11.30
N LEU A 354 -5.34 -5.07 -12.02
CA LEU A 354 -6.52 -4.51 -12.72
C LEU A 354 -7.09 -5.43 -13.80
N VAL A 355 -6.32 -6.38 -14.32
CA VAL A 355 -6.80 -7.42 -15.25
C VAL A 355 -7.38 -8.63 -14.49
N ILE A 356 -6.78 -9.01 -13.36
CA ILE A 356 -7.20 -10.18 -12.58
C ILE A 356 -8.56 -9.97 -11.90
N TYR A 357 -8.83 -8.79 -11.33
CA TYR A 357 -10.12 -8.49 -10.69
C TYR A 357 -11.33 -8.67 -11.62
N PRO A 358 -11.40 -8.07 -12.83
CA PRO A 358 -12.54 -8.28 -13.70
C PRO A 358 -12.67 -9.74 -14.17
N ILE A 359 -11.58 -10.45 -14.46
CA ILE A 359 -11.62 -11.87 -14.85
C ILE A 359 -12.24 -12.73 -13.74
N THR A 360 -11.85 -12.47 -12.49
CA THR A 360 -12.39 -13.20 -11.33
C THR A 360 -13.86 -12.86 -11.10
N ILE A 361 -14.27 -11.59 -11.23
CA ILE A 361 -15.67 -11.16 -11.17
C ILE A 361 -16.52 -11.85 -12.25
N LEU A 362 -16.07 -11.85 -13.51
CA LEU A 362 -16.78 -12.49 -14.63
C LEU A 362 -16.91 -14.00 -14.41
N SER A 363 -15.85 -14.65 -13.91
CA SER A 363 -15.88 -16.08 -13.58
C SER A 363 -16.91 -16.37 -12.49
N SER A 364 -16.94 -15.58 -11.41
CA SER A 364 -17.93 -15.75 -10.34
C SER A 364 -19.37 -15.53 -10.81
N ILE A 365 -19.62 -14.56 -11.69
CA ILE A 365 -20.96 -14.34 -12.28
C ILE A 365 -21.37 -15.54 -13.14
N LYS A 366 -20.46 -16.06 -13.97
CA LYS A 366 -20.72 -17.23 -14.82
C LYS A 366 -21.08 -18.46 -13.97
N ASP A 367 -20.31 -18.72 -12.91
CA ASP A 367 -20.54 -19.86 -12.01
C ASP A 367 -21.89 -19.72 -11.28
N PHE A 368 -22.26 -18.51 -10.87
CA PHE A 368 -23.56 -18.22 -10.28
C PHE A 368 -24.72 -18.49 -11.24
N ILE A 369 -24.64 -17.99 -12.48
CA ILE A 369 -25.68 -18.20 -13.50
C ILE A 369 -25.81 -19.70 -13.82
N HIS A 370 -24.68 -20.40 -13.97
CA HIS A 370 -24.68 -21.83 -14.24
C HIS A 370 -25.37 -22.62 -13.11
N ASN A 371 -25.03 -22.33 -11.86
CA ASN A 371 -25.62 -23.00 -10.70
C ASN A 371 -27.11 -22.68 -10.54
N LYS A 372 -27.53 -21.43 -10.80
CA LYS A 372 -28.95 -21.06 -10.78
C LYS A 372 -29.74 -21.83 -11.84
N ASN A 373 -29.21 -21.94 -13.05
CA ASN A 373 -29.85 -22.69 -14.14
C ASN A 373 -29.93 -24.19 -13.83
N LYS A 374 -28.90 -24.76 -13.19
CA LYS A 374 -28.88 -26.15 -12.74
C LYS A 374 -29.85 -26.42 -11.59
N SER A 375 -29.95 -25.51 -10.63
CA SER A 375 -30.90 -25.63 -9.51
C SER A 375 -32.35 -25.46 -9.95
N SER A 376 -32.60 -24.68 -11.01
CA SER A 376 -33.95 -24.48 -11.55
C SER A 376 -34.51 -25.71 -12.28
N SER A 377 -33.67 -26.70 -12.64
CA SER A 377 -34.10 -27.97 -13.23
C SER A 377 -34.31 -29.09 -12.20
N SER A 378 -33.80 -28.94 -10.97
CA SER A 378 -33.97 -29.89 -9.88
C SER A 378 -34.79 -29.27 -8.74
N ASN A 379 -36.11 -29.21 -8.93
CA ASN A 379 -37.19 -28.95 -7.95
C ASN A 379 -36.94 -28.00 -6.76
N LEU A 380 -37.72 -26.90 -6.77
CA LEU A 380 -38.59 -26.41 -5.70
C LEU A 380 -38.37 -27.05 -4.30
N THR A 381 -37.33 -26.64 -3.59
CA THR A 381 -37.34 -26.67 -2.11
C THR A 381 -36.82 -25.33 -1.63
N GLY A 382 -37.67 -24.63 -0.88
CA GLY A 382 -37.50 -23.24 -0.52
C GLY A 382 -36.22 -22.99 0.27
N THR A 383 -35.32 -22.19 -0.30
CA THR A 383 -34.37 -21.42 0.49
C THR A 383 -35.16 -20.26 1.10
N VAL A 384 -35.78 -20.53 2.25
CA VAL A 384 -36.37 -19.49 3.11
C VAL A 384 -35.30 -18.43 3.34
N ILE A 385 -35.61 -17.22 2.86
CA ILE A 385 -34.88 -15.98 3.07
C ILE A 385 -34.92 -15.68 4.57
N GLY A 386 -33.97 -16.24 5.31
CA GLY A 386 -33.68 -15.83 6.68
C GLY A 386 -32.69 -14.67 6.64
N GLY A 387 -33.19 -13.44 6.45
CA GLY A 387 -32.57 -12.14 6.81
C GLY A 387 -31.11 -11.80 6.46
N GLY A 388 -30.30 -12.71 5.94
CA GLY A 388 -28.88 -12.53 5.64
C GLY A 388 -28.64 -12.25 4.16
N PHE A 389 -27.60 -11.45 3.88
CA PHE A 389 -27.15 -11.18 2.51
C PHE A 389 -26.67 -12.48 1.83
N ASP A 390 -26.97 -12.63 0.55
CA ASP A 390 -26.50 -13.75 -0.26
C ASP A 390 -24.95 -13.77 -0.28
N PRO A 391 -24.29 -14.91 0.03
CA PRO A 391 -22.84 -15.07 -0.08
C PRO A 391 -22.26 -14.68 -1.43
N VAL A 392 -23.00 -14.92 -2.51
CA VAL A 392 -22.57 -14.56 -3.86
C VAL A 392 -22.56 -13.06 -4.04
N VAL A 393 -23.63 -12.39 -3.63
CA VAL A 393 -23.73 -10.93 -3.71
C VAL A 393 -22.64 -10.28 -2.86
N THR A 394 -22.44 -10.77 -1.64
CA THR A 394 -21.38 -10.28 -0.75
C THR A 394 -20.00 -10.42 -1.39
N ALA A 395 -19.69 -11.58 -1.98
CA ALA A 395 -18.43 -11.82 -2.67
C ALA A 395 -18.22 -10.86 -3.85
N LEU A 396 -19.24 -10.66 -4.70
CA LEU A 396 -19.17 -9.73 -5.83
C LEU A 396 -18.96 -8.28 -5.37
N VAL A 397 -19.68 -7.83 -4.34
CA VAL A 397 -19.54 -6.48 -3.78
C VAL A 397 -18.13 -6.29 -3.23
N VAL A 398 -17.61 -7.25 -2.45
CA VAL A 398 -16.24 -7.22 -1.93
C VAL A 398 -15.23 -7.09 -3.06
N MET A 399 -15.37 -7.89 -4.11
CA MET A 399 -14.46 -7.87 -5.27
C MET A 399 -14.47 -6.54 -6.02
N VAL A 400 -15.65 -5.94 -6.21
CA VAL A 400 -15.79 -4.62 -6.83
C VAL A 400 -15.14 -3.54 -5.96
N VAL A 401 -15.35 -3.60 -4.64
CA VAL A 401 -14.71 -2.66 -3.69
C VAL A 401 -13.19 -2.81 -3.72
N LEU A 402 -12.66 -4.03 -3.73
CA LEU A 402 -11.21 -4.26 -3.86
C LEU A 402 -10.67 -3.69 -5.17
N MET A 403 -11.35 -3.92 -6.30
CA MET A 403 -10.99 -3.33 -7.59
C MET A 403 -10.97 -1.79 -7.53
N ALA A 404 -11.97 -1.17 -6.91
CA ALA A 404 -12.02 0.28 -6.76
C ALA A 404 -10.87 0.82 -5.90
N LEU A 405 -10.53 0.14 -4.80
CA LEU A 405 -9.40 0.49 -3.95
C LEU A 405 -8.06 0.36 -4.68
N GLU A 406 -7.94 -0.58 -5.59
CA GLU A 406 -6.72 -0.81 -6.39
C GLU A 406 -6.54 0.26 -7.46
N VAL A 407 -7.63 0.68 -8.11
CA VAL A 407 -7.64 1.86 -8.99
C VAL A 407 -7.24 3.10 -8.20
N LEU A 408 -7.81 3.29 -7.01
CA LEU A 408 -7.48 4.41 -6.14
C LEU A 408 -5.99 4.41 -5.74
N GLN A 409 -5.44 3.26 -5.34
CA GLN A 409 -4.02 3.15 -5.01
C GLN A 409 -3.11 3.46 -6.19
N LEU A 410 -3.42 2.93 -7.38
CA LEU A 410 -2.65 3.22 -8.58
C LEU A 410 -2.72 4.71 -8.93
N TYR A 411 -3.90 5.31 -8.83
CA TYR A 411 -4.08 6.75 -9.04
C TYR A 411 -3.22 7.55 -8.06
N LEU A 412 -3.32 7.29 -6.76
CA LEU A 412 -2.52 7.98 -5.72
C LEU A 412 -1.01 7.81 -5.94
N TYR A 413 -0.59 6.62 -6.39
CA TYR A 413 0.82 6.34 -6.71
C TYR A 413 1.30 7.15 -7.92
N LEU A 414 0.51 7.20 -9.00
CA LEU A 414 0.84 7.94 -10.22
C LEU A 414 0.70 9.46 -10.08
N SER A 415 -0.20 9.94 -9.23
CA SER A 415 -0.38 11.37 -8.95
C SER A 415 0.61 11.92 -7.94
N SER A 416 1.40 11.06 -7.29
CA SER A 416 2.36 11.46 -6.26
C SER A 416 3.45 12.38 -6.81
N ASP A 417 3.98 13.25 -5.96
CA ASP A 417 5.09 14.15 -6.34
C ASP A 417 6.38 13.36 -6.66
N TRP A 418 6.50 12.14 -6.12
CA TRP A 418 7.52 11.17 -6.50
C TRP A 418 7.45 10.79 -7.97
N ALA A 419 6.24 10.56 -8.51
CA ALA A 419 6.05 10.26 -9.91
C ALA A 419 6.45 11.44 -10.80
N LYS A 420 6.04 12.66 -10.42
CA LYS A 420 6.42 13.90 -11.12
C LYS A 420 7.94 14.07 -11.16
N ALA A 421 8.61 14.04 -10.01
CA ALA A 421 10.07 14.16 -9.91
C ALA A 421 10.80 13.08 -10.74
N GLY A 422 10.30 11.84 -10.70
CA GLY A 422 10.86 10.73 -11.48
C GLY A 422 10.76 10.91 -12.99
N THR A 423 9.63 11.42 -13.49
CA THR A 423 9.47 11.68 -14.92
C THR A 423 10.40 12.79 -15.41
N THR A 424 10.64 13.83 -14.61
CA THR A 424 11.59 14.91 -14.93
C THR A 424 13.00 14.39 -15.11
N THR A 425 13.44 13.52 -14.20
CA THR A 425 14.73 12.84 -14.29
C THR A 425 14.85 12.03 -15.58
N LYS A 426 13.86 11.18 -15.87
CA LYS A 426 13.85 10.34 -17.08
C LYS A 426 13.91 11.18 -18.36
N LYS A 427 13.16 12.28 -18.42
CA LYS A 427 13.19 13.23 -19.56
C LYS A 427 14.56 13.89 -19.72
N LYS A 428 15.19 14.38 -18.64
CA LYS A 428 16.55 14.95 -18.71
C LYS A 428 17.60 13.93 -19.13
N LYS A 429 17.48 12.67 -18.72
CA LYS A 429 18.38 11.61 -19.17
C LYS A 429 18.25 11.35 -20.67
N MET A 430 17.03 11.35 -21.21
CA MET A 430 16.78 11.21 -22.65
C MET A 430 17.38 12.35 -23.47
N VAL A 431 17.29 13.60 -22.99
CA VAL A 431 17.90 14.76 -23.66
C VAL A 431 19.43 14.70 -23.64
N ARG A 432 20.03 14.10 -22.60
CA ARG A 432 21.49 13.95 -22.46
C ARG A 432 22.10 12.81 -23.28
N LEU A 433 21.30 11.83 -23.71
CA LEU A 433 21.78 10.78 -24.62
C LEU A 433 22.04 11.43 -25.98
N PRO A 434 23.28 11.43 -26.51
CA PRO A 434 23.50 11.92 -27.86
C PRO A 434 22.63 11.11 -28.80
N THR A 435 21.82 11.78 -29.61
CA THR A 435 21.22 11.18 -30.80
C THR A 435 22.38 10.64 -31.63
N VAL A 436 22.68 9.35 -31.49
CA VAL A 436 23.69 8.68 -32.29
C VAL A 436 23.26 8.87 -33.75
N PRO A 437 24.03 9.60 -34.58
CA PRO A 437 23.75 9.64 -36.01
C PRO A 437 23.86 8.19 -36.51
N LEU A 438 22.83 7.71 -37.20
CA LEU A 438 22.88 6.43 -37.92
C LEU A 438 24.22 6.37 -38.70
N PRO A 439 25.04 5.33 -38.53
CA PRO A 439 26.31 5.26 -39.23
C PRO A 439 26.05 5.28 -40.74
N GLN A 440 26.64 6.25 -41.43
CA GLN A 440 26.70 6.28 -42.88
C GLN A 440 27.24 4.93 -43.36
N ARG A 441 26.48 4.25 -44.23
CA ARG A 441 26.94 3.07 -44.95
C ARG A 441 28.24 3.42 -45.67
N TYR A 442 29.35 2.86 -45.21
CA TYR A 442 30.57 2.80 -45.99
C TYR A 442 30.30 1.90 -47.21
N HIS A 443 30.23 2.52 -48.39
CA HIS A 443 30.37 1.81 -49.65
C HIS A 443 31.80 1.28 -49.74
N VAL A 444 31.97 -0.03 -49.55
CA VAL A 444 33.21 -0.72 -49.92
C VAL A 444 33.16 -0.92 -51.43
N THR A 445 33.84 -0.06 -52.17
CA THR A 445 34.25 -0.32 -53.56
C THR A 445 35.32 -1.40 -53.55
N ALA A 446 34.96 -2.60 -53.98
CA ALA A 446 35.90 -3.65 -54.31
C ALA A 446 36.61 -3.27 -55.61
N HIS A 447 37.93 -3.05 -55.54
CA HIS A 447 38.81 -3.13 -56.70
C HIS A 447 39.29 -4.57 -56.83
N ILE A 448 38.93 -5.20 -57.95
CA ILE A 448 39.71 -6.25 -58.61
C ILE A 448 40.46 -5.55 -59.76
#